data_AF-A0A3S9WBW3-F1
#
_entry.id   AF-A0A3S9WBW3-F1
#
_cell.length_a   1.000
_cell.length_b   1.000
_cell.length_c   1.000
_cell.angle_alpha   90.00
_cell.angle_beta   90.00
_cell.angle_gamma   90.00
#
_symmetry.space_group_name_H-M   'P 1'
#
loop_
_entity.id
_entity.type
_entity.pdbx_description
1 polymer ?
#
loop_
_entity_poly.entity_id
_entity_poly.type
_entity_poly.pdbx_seq_one_letter_code
_entity_poly.pdbx_strand_id
1 'polypeptide(L)'
;MQPAAHVEVEVAPKRLSRRQAKRQGRDSFETTALAAAHGDQTALEALPALVADAERHYKAKEWEQRRWDTLAIAIRDVVDDDVLTEAEERELFRLADALDLDLQTLAVRDMAVFEELVIAGLNDGRLPTVDAPVMLKSGETARATFGVALMKEVTVREMRGGSHGVSIRVAKGVSYRVGAARAKSVVVGTQMQVQDVGVLTVTNQRAIFTGDKRTLEFRYDKLVGMEQFSDGLRLNVSNRQLASLFRFSASSSPAIAAAFISRQE
;
A
#
# COMPACT_ATOMS: atom_id res chain seq x y z
N MET A 1 -49.40 -60.64 29.45
CA MET A 1 -48.28 -59.80 29.93
C MET A 1 -47.76 -59.04 28.72
N GLN A 2 -48.13 -57.76 28.59
CA GLN A 2 -47.79 -56.91 27.43
C GLN A 2 -46.36 -56.36 27.57
N PRO A 3 -45.61 -56.15 26.47
CA PRO A 3 -44.30 -55.52 26.53
C PRO A 3 -44.43 -53.99 26.61
N ALA A 4 -43.65 -53.37 27.49
CA ALA A 4 -43.63 -51.92 27.69
C ALA A 4 -42.88 -51.22 26.56
N ALA A 5 -43.51 -50.19 25.99
CA ALA A 5 -42.94 -49.31 24.98
C ALA A 5 -41.82 -48.44 25.58
N HIS A 6 -40.64 -48.48 24.97
CA HIS A 6 -39.60 -47.47 25.20
C HIS A 6 -40.01 -46.16 24.53
N VAL A 7 -40.25 -45.13 25.33
CA VAL A 7 -40.45 -43.76 24.86
C VAL A 7 -39.07 -43.12 24.74
N GLU A 8 -38.63 -42.85 23.51
CA GLU A 8 -37.49 -41.97 23.24
C GLU A 8 -37.84 -40.55 23.71
N VAL A 9 -37.12 -40.08 24.72
CA VAL A 9 -37.24 -38.71 25.22
C VAL A 9 -36.44 -37.81 24.28
N GLU A 10 -37.15 -37.12 23.38
CA GLU A 10 -36.60 -36.07 22.54
C GLU A 10 -36.15 -34.90 23.45
N VAL A 11 -34.84 -34.77 23.65
CA VAL A 11 -34.25 -33.73 24.50
C VAL A 11 -34.30 -32.40 23.76
N ALA A 12 -35.25 -31.54 24.11
CA ALA A 12 -35.37 -30.19 23.57
C ALA A 12 -34.05 -29.40 23.75
N PRO A 13 -33.57 -28.67 22.72
CA PRO A 13 -32.28 -27.98 22.78
C PRO A 13 -32.26 -26.90 23.86
N LYS A 14 -31.21 -26.93 24.69
CA LYS A 14 -31.00 -26.01 25.81
C LYS A 14 -30.84 -24.58 25.27
N ARG A 15 -31.74 -23.67 25.65
CA ARG A 15 -31.67 -22.25 25.26
C ARG A 15 -30.32 -21.65 25.66
N LEU A 16 -29.57 -21.15 24.69
CA LEU A 16 -28.25 -20.54 24.89
C LEU A 16 -28.35 -19.28 25.74
N SER A 17 -27.35 -19.03 26.58
CA SER A 17 -27.23 -17.74 27.26
C SER A 17 -26.99 -16.62 26.24
N ARG A 18 -27.43 -15.39 26.55
CA ARG A 18 -27.22 -14.21 25.65
C ARG A 18 -25.76 -14.03 25.21
N ARG A 19 -24.78 -14.37 26.07
CA ARG A 19 -23.35 -14.31 25.74
C ARG A 19 -22.92 -15.39 24.75
N GLN A 20 -23.43 -16.61 24.91
CA GLN A 20 -23.13 -17.73 24.02
C GLN A 20 -23.78 -17.56 22.65
N ALA A 21 -25.05 -17.14 22.60
CA ALA A 21 -25.73 -16.83 21.35
C ALA A 21 -24.99 -15.72 20.57
N LYS A 22 -24.56 -14.65 21.28
CA LYS A 22 -23.75 -13.59 20.69
C LYS A 22 -22.41 -14.09 20.13
N ARG A 23 -21.71 -14.97 20.84
CA ARG A 23 -20.44 -15.54 20.37
C ARG A 23 -20.65 -16.45 19.17
N GLN A 24 -21.64 -17.33 19.23
CA GLN A 24 -21.95 -18.26 18.16
C GLN A 24 -22.35 -17.54 16.87
N GLY A 25 -23.19 -16.49 16.94
CA GLY A 25 -23.57 -15.70 15.77
C GLY A 25 -22.35 -15.03 15.11
N ARG A 26 -21.40 -14.55 15.90
CA ARG A 26 -20.14 -13.98 15.42
C ARG A 26 -19.26 -15.01 14.71
N ASP A 27 -18.97 -16.11 15.39
CA ASP A 27 -18.10 -17.16 14.87
C ASP A 27 -18.72 -17.80 13.60
N SER A 28 -20.05 -17.93 13.55
CA SER A 28 -20.77 -18.46 12.38
C SER A 28 -20.70 -17.52 11.19
N PHE A 29 -20.88 -16.21 11.41
CA PHE A 29 -20.75 -15.18 10.37
C PHE A 29 -19.35 -15.20 9.74
N GLU A 30 -18.29 -15.17 10.55
CA GLU A 30 -16.92 -15.13 10.03
C GLU A 30 -16.52 -16.41 9.31
N THR A 31 -16.88 -17.58 9.89
CA THR A 31 -16.59 -18.88 9.26
C THR A 31 -17.30 -19.00 7.91
N THR A 32 -18.55 -18.52 7.83
CA THR A 32 -19.33 -18.55 6.58
C THR A 32 -18.77 -17.56 5.57
N ALA A 33 -18.31 -16.38 6.00
CA ALA A 33 -17.67 -15.40 5.12
C ALA A 33 -16.38 -15.97 4.49
N LEU A 34 -15.56 -16.69 5.27
CA LEU A 34 -14.36 -17.36 4.76
C LEU A 34 -14.71 -18.48 3.78
N ALA A 35 -15.69 -19.33 4.09
CA ALA A 35 -16.15 -20.36 3.16
C ALA A 35 -16.67 -19.76 1.84
N ALA A 36 -17.41 -18.65 1.91
CA ALA A 36 -17.88 -17.92 0.74
C ALA A 36 -16.72 -17.33 -0.08
N ALA A 37 -15.64 -16.85 0.56
CA ALA A 37 -14.44 -16.36 -0.11
C ALA A 37 -13.77 -17.46 -0.97
N HIS A 38 -13.83 -18.71 -0.50
CA HIS A 38 -13.33 -19.90 -1.21
C HIS A 38 -14.35 -20.50 -2.19
N GLY A 39 -15.43 -19.77 -2.52
CA GLY A 39 -16.40 -20.18 -3.53
C GLY A 39 -17.48 -21.16 -3.05
N ASP A 40 -17.66 -21.34 -1.74
CA ASP A 40 -18.82 -22.08 -1.22
C ASP A 40 -20.11 -21.28 -1.47
N GLN A 41 -20.84 -21.68 -2.51
CA GLN A 41 -22.11 -21.08 -2.91
C GLN A 41 -23.18 -21.14 -1.81
N THR A 42 -23.20 -22.21 -1.00
CA THR A 42 -24.17 -22.36 0.09
C THR A 42 -23.84 -21.37 1.20
N ALA A 43 -22.56 -21.19 1.49
CA ALA A 43 -22.11 -20.18 2.45
C ALA A 43 -22.46 -18.76 1.97
N LEU A 44 -22.22 -18.45 0.69
CA LEU A 44 -22.55 -17.16 0.10
C LEU A 44 -24.05 -16.85 0.17
N GLU A 45 -24.91 -17.82 -0.12
CA GLU A 45 -26.37 -17.66 -0.04
C GLU A 45 -26.88 -17.48 1.41
N ALA A 46 -26.22 -18.12 2.38
CA ALA A 46 -26.55 -17.98 3.80
C ALA A 46 -26.03 -16.67 4.42
N LEU A 47 -24.98 -16.09 3.85
CA LEU A 47 -24.24 -14.97 4.44
C LEU A 47 -25.11 -13.73 4.74
N PRO A 48 -26.00 -13.24 3.84
CA PRO A 48 -26.83 -12.07 4.13
C PRO A 48 -27.69 -12.20 5.39
N ALA A 49 -28.23 -13.39 5.65
CA ALA A 49 -29.02 -13.64 6.86
C ALA A 49 -28.16 -13.62 8.13
N LEU A 50 -26.94 -14.18 8.06
CA LEU A 50 -25.98 -14.17 9.16
C LEU A 50 -25.41 -12.77 9.44
N VAL A 51 -25.18 -11.97 8.39
CA VAL A 51 -24.79 -10.55 8.46
C VAL A 51 -25.88 -9.77 9.22
N ALA A 52 -27.15 -9.94 8.87
CA ALA A 52 -28.27 -9.26 9.53
C ALA A 52 -28.49 -9.71 10.99
N ASP A 53 -28.17 -10.95 11.34
CA ASP A 53 -28.20 -11.42 12.73
C ASP A 53 -27.01 -10.85 13.53
N ALA A 54 -25.80 -10.90 12.97
CA ALA A 54 -24.59 -10.40 13.57
C ALA A 54 -24.68 -8.88 13.84
N GLU A 55 -25.21 -8.08 12.92
CA GLU A 55 -25.36 -6.63 13.06
C GLU A 55 -26.05 -6.22 14.37
N ARG A 56 -27.08 -6.98 14.79
CA ARG A 56 -27.86 -6.73 16.03
C ARG A 56 -27.02 -6.79 17.31
N HIS A 57 -25.80 -7.31 17.21
CA HIS A 57 -24.88 -7.54 18.31
C HIS A 57 -23.77 -6.50 18.42
N TYR A 58 -23.72 -5.53 17.50
CA TYR A 58 -22.70 -4.50 17.40
C TYR A 58 -23.31 -3.10 17.38
N LYS A 59 -22.50 -2.10 17.74
CA LYS A 59 -22.80 -0.69 17.43
C LYS A 59 -22.42 -0.42 15.98
N ALA A 60 -23.05 0.55 15.32
CA ALA A 60 -22.82 0.87 13.91
C ALA A 60 -21.32 0.98 13.52
N LYS A 61 -20.52 1.74 14.27
CA LYS A 61 -19.07 1.87 14.00
C LYS A 61 -18.30 0.55 14.19
N GLU A 62 -18.63 -0.21 15.22
CA GLU A 62 -18.01 -1.51 15.49
C GLU A 62 -18.40 -2.54 14.41
N TRP A 63 -19.63 -2.44 13.91
CA TRP A 63 -20.14 -3.30 12.86
C TRP A 63 -19.46 -3.04 11.52
N GLU A 64 -19.35 -1.76 11.15
CA GLU A 64 -18.60 -1.35 9.97
C GLU A 64 -17.16 -1.88 10.03
N GLN A 65 -16.45 -1.65 11.15
CA GLN A 65 -15.09 -2.16 11.32
C GLN A 65 -15.06 -3.69 11.18
N ARG A 66 -16.01 -4.41 11.79
CA ARG A 66 -16.04 -5.87 11.77
C ARG A 66 -16.20 -6.44 10.37
N ARG A 67 -17.05 -5.84 9.53
CA ARG A 67 -17.22 -6.26 8.13
C ARG A 67 -15.93 -6.13 7.35
N TRP A 68 -15.22 -5.01 7.53
CA TRP A 68 -13.92 -4.79 6.90
C TRP A 68 -12.82 -5.71 7.43
N ASP A 69 -12.77 -5.96 8.73
CA ASP A 69 -11.84 -6.94 9.31
C ASP A 69 -12.07 -8.33 8.72
N THR A 70 -13.35 -8.72 8.54
CA THR A 70 -13.73 -10.02 7.97
C THR A 70 -13.29 -10.12 6.50
N LEU A 71 -13.52 -9.08 5.71
CA LEU A 71 -13.06 -9.01 4.32
C LEU A 71 -11.53 -9.08 4.23
N ALA A 72 -10.81 -8.36 5.09
CA ALA A 72 -9.34 -8.35 5.11
C ALA A 72 -8.76 -9.74 5.47
N ILE A 73 -9.36 -10.46 6.41
CA ILE A 73 -8.97 -11.84 6.74
C ILE A 73 -9.24 -12.76 5.54
N ALA A 74 -10.41 -12.63 4.91
CA ALA A 74 -10.78 -13.44 3.75
C ALA A 74 -9.84 -13.20 2.55
N ILE A 75 -9.49 -11.94 2.26
CA ILE A 75 -8.51 -11.62 1.21
C ILE A 75 -7.19 -12.33 1.49
N ARG A 76 -6.64 -12.18 2.70
CA ARG A 76 -5.36 -12.80 3.08
C ARG A 76 -5.36 -14.32 3.02
N ASP A 77 -6.47 -14.93 3.43
CA ASP A 77 -6.62 -16.38 3.40
C ASP A 77 -6.74 -16.91 1.97
N VAL A 78 -7.37 -16.14 1.07
CA VAL A 78 -7.46 -16.46 -0.36
C VAL A 78 -6.11 -16.28 -1.07
N VAL A 79 -5.34 -15.23 -0.75
CA VAL A 79 -4.06 -14.94 -1.43
C VAL A 79 -2.82 -15.46 -0.68
N ASP A 80 -2.98 -16.45 0.21
CA ASP A 80 -1.87 -17.01 1.02
C ASP A 80 -0.77 -17.64 0.15
N ASP A 81 -1.08 -18.06 -1.08
CA ASP A 81 -0.12 -18.58 -2.06
C ASP A 81 0.52 -17.47 -2.93
N ASP A 82 0.31 -16.20 -2.56
CA ASP A 82 0.66 -14.99 -3.30
C ASP A 82 0.00 -14.92 -4.70
N VAL A 83 -1.03 -15.70 -5.03
CA VAL A 83 -1.71 -15.66 -6.34
C VAL A 83 -3.19 -15.33 -6.15
N LEU A 84 -3.75 -14.55 -7.07
CA LEU A 84 -5.19 -14.29 -7.11
C LEU A 84 -5.72 -14.61 -8.51
N THR A 85 -6.35 -15.76 -8.63
CA THR A 85 -6.98 -16.20 -9.88
C THR A 85 -8.26 -15.39 -10.18
N GLU A 86 -8.72 -15.42 -11.44
CA GLU A 86 -9.99 -14.79 -11.81
C GLU A 86 -11.21 -15.36 -11.08
N ALA A 87 -11.15 -16.62 -10.65
CA ALA A 87 -12.22 -17.25 -9.89
C ALA A 87 -12.26 -16.69 -8.47
N GLU A 88 -11.12 -16.68 -7.78
CA GLU A 88 -10.97 -16.14 -6.43
C GLU A 88 -11.31 -14.66 -6.36
N GLU A 89 -10.84 -13.85 -7.32
CA GLU A 89 -11.20 -12.44 -7.39
C GLU A 89 -12.71 -12.26 -7.48
N ARG A 90 -13.39 -13.09 -8.28
CA ARG A 90 -14.85 -13.04 -8.41
C ARG A 90 -15.55 -13.40 -7.12
N GLU A 91 -15.05 -14.40 -6.37
CA GLU A 91 -15.62 -14.76 -5.07
C GLU A 91 -15.39 -13.66 -4.03
N LEU A 92 -14.21 -13.01 -4.01
CA LEU A 92 -13.94 -11.86 -3.15
C LEU A 92 -14.87 -10.67 -3.46
N PHE A 93 -15.18 -10.41 -4.74
CA PHE A 93 -16.16 -9.39 -5.12
C PHE A 93 -17.56 -9.73 -4.61
N ARG A 94 -18.00 -10.98 -4.72
CA ARG A 94 -19.31 -11.42 -4.21
C ARG A 94 -19.37 -11.34 -2.69
N LEU A 95 -18.29 -11.70 -2.01
CA LEU A 95 -18.17 -11.56 -0.57
C LEU A 95 -18.29 -10.09 -0.17
N ALA A 96 -17.56 -9.19 -0.82
CA ALA A 96 -17.63 -7.75 -0.54
C ALA A 96 -19.06 -7.22 -0.70
N ASP A 97 -19.75 -7.60 -1.78
CA ASP A 97 -21.16 -7.25 -2.01
C ASP A 97 -22.09 -7.79 -0.93
N ALA A 98 -21.93 -9.07 -0.55
CA ALA A 98 -22.71 -9.68 0.54
C ALA A 98 -22.45 -9.05 1.92
N LEU A 99 -21.28 -8.45 2.11
CA LEU A 99 -20.94 -7.64 3.28
C LEU A 99 -21.38 -6.18 3.13
N ASP A 100 -21.99 -5.76 2.03
CA ASP A 100 -22.35 -4.36 1.75
C ASP A 100 -21.10 -3.45 1.84
N LEU A 101 -20.01 -3.88 1.21
CA LEU A 101 -18.74 -3.19 1.12
C LEU A 101 -18.36 -2.96 -0.34
N ASP A 102 -17.79 -1.78 -0.62
CA ASP A 102 -17.20 -1.49 -1.92
C ASP A 102 -15.69 -1.76 -1.89
N LEU A 103 -15.26 -2.83 -2.56
CA LEU A 103 -13.85 -3.22 -2.66
C LEU A 103 -12.96 -2.11 -3.26
N GLN A 104 -13.52 -1.21 -4.08
CA GLN A 104 -12.78 -0.07 -4.64
C GLN A 104 -12.32 0.93 -3.57
N THR A 105 -12.98 0.94 -2.41
CA THR A 105 -12.61 1.81 -1.28
C THR A 105 -11.49 1.21 -0.42
N LEU A 106 -11.08 -0.03 -0.68
CA LEU A 106 -10.06 -0.74 0.08
C LEU A 106 -8.72 0.02 0.10
N ALA A 107 -8.29 0.59 -1.03
CA ALA A 107 -7.04 1.36 -1.11
C ALA A 107 -6.98 2.54 -0.13
N VAL A 108 -8.12 3.19 0.14
CA VAL A 108 -8.18 4.32 1.09
C VAL A 108 -8.29 3.83 2.53
N ARG A 109 -8.91 2.66 2.73
CA ARG A 109 -9.21 2.15 4.07
C ARG A 109 -8.09 1.31 4.66
N ASP A 110 -7.52 0.41 3.86
CA ASP A 110 -6.43 -0.48 4.23
C ASP A 110 -5.53 -0.70 3.00
N MET A 111 -4.56 0.21 2.83
CA MET A 111 -3.61 0.16 1.73
C MET A 111 -2.78 -1.13 1.75
N ALA A 112 -2.49 -1.70 2.92
CA ALA A 112 -1.68 -2.92 3.00
C ALA A 112 -2.42 -4.12 2.40
N VAL A 113 -3.68 -4.32 2.78
CA VAL A 113 -4.52 -5.38 2.19
C VAL A 113 -4.77 -5.14 0.69
N PHE A 114 -4.94 -3.87 0.29
CA PHE A 114 -5.04 -3.52 -1.12
C PHE A 114 -3.78 -3.88 -1.91
N GLU A 115 -2.59 -3.62 -1.36
CA GLU A 115 -1.31 -4.00 -1.97
C GLU A 115 -1.19 -5.52 -2.13
N GLU A 116 -1.51 -6.28 -1.07
CA GLU A 116 -1.52 -7.75 -1.09
C GLU A 116 -2.43 -8.27 -2.22
N LEU A 117 -3.68 -7.78 -2.30
CA LEU A 117 -4.66 -8.17 -3.31
C LEU A 117 -4.18 -7.84 -4.75
N VAL A 118 -3.71 -6.62 -4.98
CA VAL A 118 -3.26 -6.19 -6.31
C VAL A 118 -2.03 -6.98 -6.72
N ILE A 119 -1.06 -7.15 -5.83
CA ILE A 119 0.17 -7.91 -6.13
C ILE A 119 -0.19 -9.35 -6.48
N ALA A 120 -1.05 -10.01 -5.70
CA ALA A 120 -1.50 -11.38 -5.99
C ALA A 120 -2.18 -11.49 -7.37
N GLY A 121 -2.99 -10.51 -7.76
CA GLY A 121 -3.57 -10.44 -9.12
C GLY A 121 -2.50 -10.30 -10.22
N LEU A 122 -1.44 -9.53 -9.96
CA LEU A 122 -0.29 -9.44 -10.86
C LEU A 122 0.52 -10.74 -10.91
N ASN A 123 0.51 -11.55 -9.84
CA ASN A 123 1.20 -12.84 -9.78
C ASN A 123 0.53 -13.88 -10.71
N ASP A 124 -0.78 -13.77 -10.93
CA ASP A 124 -1.54 -14.57 -11.90
C ASP A 124 -1.25 -14.19 -13.38
N GLY A 125 -0.33 -13.24 -13.62
CA GLY A 125 0.04 -12.78 -14.96
C GLY A 125 -0.96 -11.82 -15.61
N ARG A 126 -2.02 -11.44 -14.88
CA ARG A 126 -3.07 -10.52 -15.34
C ARG A 126 -2.61 -9.07 -15.21
N LEU A 127 -1.75 -8.67 -16.14
CA LEU A 127 -1.22 -7.30 -16.19
C LEU A 127 -2.23 -6.35 -16.88
N PRO A 128 -2.80 -5.35 -16.18
CA PRO A 128 -3.73 -4.40 -16.80
C PRO A 128 -3.06 -3.59 -17.91
N THR A 129 -3.89 -2.97 -18.74
CA THR A 129 -3.48 -1.93 -19.69
C THR A 129 -4.14 -0.63 -19.28
N VAL A 130 -3.34 0.44 -19.21
CA VAL A 130 -3.82 1.77 -18.82
C VAL A 130 -3.44 2.81 -19.85
N ASP A 131 -4.24 3.87 -19.94
CA ASP A 131 -3.82 5.07 -20.65
C ASP A 131 -2.74 5.79 -19.84
N ALA A 132 -1.67 6.23 -20.51
CA ALA A 132 -0.54 6.88 -19.85
C ALA A 132 -0.14 8.16 -20.59
N PRO A 133 0.39 9.17 -19.87
CA PRO A 133 0.78 10.46 -20.45
C PRO A 133 2.16 10.39 -21.14
N VAL A 134 2.43 9.31 -21.88
CA VAL A 134 3.71 9.07 -22.56
C VAL A 134 3.49 8.50 -23.95
N MET A 135 4.40 8.81 -24.87
CA MET A 135 4.41 8.20 -26.21
C MET A 135 4.95 6.77 -26.12
N LEU A 136 4.08 5.80 -26.41
CA LEU A 136 4.42 4.38 -26.45
C LEU A 136 5.16 4.02 -27.76
N LYS A 137 6.19 3.19 -27.63
CA LYS A 137 6.89 2.57 -28.77
C LYS A 137 6.04 1.46 -29.39
N SER A 138 6.46 0.99 -30.57
CA SER A 138 5.83 -0.18 -31.20
C SER A 138 5.90 -1.40 -30.26
N GLY A 139 4.76 -2.06 -30.03
CA GLY A 139 4.65 -3.19 -29.10
C GLY A 139 4.78 -2.82 -27.62
N GLU A 140 4.80 -1.53 -27.27
CA GLU A 140 4.83 -1.07 -25.89
C GLU A 140 3.41 -0.86 -25.35
N THR A 141 3.13 -1.38 -24.17
CA THR A 141 1.84 -1.29 -23.47
C THR A 141 2.09 -0.70 -22.09
N ALA A 142 1.40 0.39 -21.76
CA ALA A 142 1.43 0.95 -20.42
C ALA A 142 0.60 0.08 -19.46
N ARG A 143 1.19 -0.25 -18.31
CA ARG A 143 0.65 -1.17 -17.31
C ARG A 143 0.14 -0.45 -16.08
N ALA A 144 0.84 0.58 -15.64
CA ALA A 144 0.45 1.38 -14.48
C ALA A 144 1.05 2.79 -14.51
N THR A 145 0.43 3.70 -13.77
CA THR A 145 0.92 5.06 -13.54
C THR A 145 0.86 5.40 -12.05
N PHE A 146 1.92 6.02 -11.54
CA PHE A 146 2.03 6.41 -10.13
C PHE A 146 2.39 7.89 -10.01
N GLY A 147 1.71 8.60 -9.10
CA GLY A 147 2.10 9.96 -8.74
C GLY A 147 3.34 9.92 -7.84
N VAL A 148 4.44 10.54 -8.28
CA VAL A 148 5.71 10.48 -7.54
C VAL A 148 6.45 11.82 -7.53
N ALA A 149 7.32 11.98 -6.54
CA ALA A 149 8.34 13.01 -6.49
C ALA A 149 9.72 12.38 -6.72
N LEU A 150 10.50 12.92 -7.67
CA LEU A 150 11.91 12.60 -7.82
C LEU A 150 12.68 13.28 -6.69
N MET A 151 13.41 12.49 -5.92
CA MET A 151 14.15 12.94 -4.75
C MET A 151 15.64 13.05 -5.08
N LYS A 152 16.30 14.07 -4.51
CA LYS A 152 17.76 14.23 -4.55
C LYS A 152 18.32 14.39 -3.14
N GLU A 153 19.50 13.85 -2.91
CA GLU A 153 20.26 14.16 -1.70
C GLU A 153 20.96 15.52 -1.89
N VAL A 154 20.78 16.42 -0.92
CA VAL A 154 21.40 17.75 -0.90
C VAL A 154 22.27 17.87 0.34
N THR A 155 23.52 18.28 0.14
CA THR A 155 24.44 18.59 1.22
C THR A 155 24.05 19.91 1.90
N VAL A 156 23.74 19.85 3.19
CA VAL A 156 23.47 21.02 4.02
C VAL A 156 24.79 21.60 4.51
N ARG A 157 24.97 22.90 4.32
CA ARG A 157 26.19 23.62 4.72
C ARG A 157 25.84 24.75 5.70
N GLU A 158 26.58 24.82 6.80
CA GLU A 158 26.53 25.94 7.73
C GLU A 158 27.74 26.85 7.54
N MET A 159 27.52 28.16 7.64
CA MET A 159 28.60 29.13 7.66
C MET A 159 29.08 29.30 9.09
N ARG A 160 30.23 28.71 9.42
CA ARG A 160 30.89 28.93 10.71
C ARG A 160 31.94 30.01 10.55
N GLY A 161 31.70 31.17 11.18
CA GLY A 161 32.61 32.31 11.18
C GLY A 161 32.78 32.85 12.60
N GLY A 162 34.02 32.97 13.04
CA GLY A 162 34.39 33.76 14.22
C GLY A 162 34.96 35.10 13.77
N SER A 163 34.49 36.19 14.35
CA SER A 163 35.12 37.50 14.17
C SER A 163 36.17 37.71 15.26
N HIS A 164 37.44 37.60 14.89
CA HIS A 164 38.53 38.10 15.73
C HIS A 164 38.93 39.48 15.22
N GLY A 165 38.50 40.52 15.94
CA GLY A 165 38.89 41.90 15.68
C GLY A 165 39.68 42.44 16.87
N VAL A 166 40.81 43.09 16.59
CA VAL A 166 41.56 43.84 17.61
C VAL A 166 41.21 45.31 17.43
N SER A 167 40.80 45.97 18.52
CA SER A 167 40.56 47.41 18.54
C SER A 167 41.83 48.11 18.97
N ILE A 168 42.45 48.87 18.06
CA ILE A 168 43.67 49.62 18.34
C ILE A 168 43.28 51.07 18.62
N ARG A 169 43.71 51.61 19.75
CA ARG A 169 43.42 52.99 20.14
C ARG A 169 44.45 53.92 19.51
N VAL A 170 43.99 54.87 18.70
CA VAL A 170 44.88 55.76 17.92
C VAL A 170 44.93 57.16 18.54
N ALA A 171 43.84 57.59 19.19
CA ALA A 171 43.80 58.83 19.99
C ALA A 171 42.74 58.75 21.11
N LYS A 172 42.73 59.75 22.01
CA LYS A 172 41.72 59.86 23.08
C LYS A 172 40.33 60.07 22.45
N GLY A 173 39.50 59.03 22.48
CA GLY A 173 38.16 59.04 21.88
C GLY A 173 38.09 58.44 20.47
N VAL A 174 39.21 58.04 19.85
CA VAL A 174 39.24 57.46 18.49
C VAL A 174 39.91 56.08 18.50
N SER A 175 39.17 55.06 18.08
CA SER A 175 39.66 53.68 17.92
C SER A 175 39.51 53.21 16.48
N TYR A 176 40.52 52.53 15.96
CA TYR A 176 40.47 51.86 14.66
C TYR A 176 40.30 50.35 14.87
N ARG A 177 39.29 49.77 14.23
CA ARG A 177 39.00 48.34 14.32
C ARG A 177 39.56 47.64 13.08
N VAL A 178 40.47 46.70 13.28
CA VAL A 178 40.98 45.83 12.21
C VAL A 178 40.46 44.42 12.50
N GLY A 179 39.70 43.86 11.58
CA GLY A 179 39.17 42.50 11.68
C GLY A 179 39.07 41.88 10.30
N ALA A 180 39.55 40.64 10.17
CA ALA A 180 39.31 39.83 8.98
C ALA A 180 38.18 38.85 9.30
N ALA A 181 37.02 39.02 8.66
CA ALA A 181 35.95 38.03 8.72
C ALA A 181 36.34 36.86 7.81
N ARG A 182 36.63 35.69 8.39
CA ARG A 182 36.75 34.43 7.65
C ARG A 182 35.56 33.55 8.01
N ALA A 183 34.57 33.51 7.14
CA ALA A 183 33.48 32.54 7.24
C ALA A 183 33.89 31.28 6.45
N LYS A 184 33.88 30.12 7.10
CA LYS A 184 34.11 28.82 6.45
C LYS A 184 32.76 28.12 6.29
N SER A 185 32.42 27.77 5.05
CA SER A 185 31.28 26.88 4.79
C SER A 185 31.67 25.47 5.20
N VAL A 186 30.98 24.89 6.18
CA VAL A 186 31.20 23.54 6.70
C VAL A 186 29.98 22.70 6.34
N VAL A 187 30.19 21.49 5.81
CA VAL A 187 29.11 20.53 5.59
C VAL A 187 28.63 20.01 6.95
N VAL A 188 27.34 20.12 7.23
CA VAL A 188 26.75 19.76 8.54
C VAL A 188 25.81 18.56 8.43
N GLY A 189 25.42 18.16 7.22
CA GLY A 189 24.69 16.91 6.97
C GLY A 189 24.23 16.80 5.54
N THR A 190 23.37 15.82 5.28
CA THR A 190 22.64 15.66 4.02
C THR A 190 21.14 15.57 4.29
N GLN A 191 20.37 16.04 3.32
CA GLN A 191 18.91 16.11 3.39
C GLN A 191 18.33 15.63 2.07
N MET A 192 17.27 14.83 2.12
CA MET A 192 16.47 14.53 0.94
C MET A 192 15.59 15.73 0.60
N GLN A 193 15.68 16.21 -0.65
CA GLN A 193 14.83 17.27 -1.18
C GLN A 193 14.09 16.80 -2.41
N VAL A 194 12.87 17.29 -2.59
CA VAL A 194 12.13 17.13 -3.84
C VAL A 194 12.89 17.86 -4.94
N GLN A 195 13.34 17.12 -5.93
CA GLN A 195 13.98 17.65 -7.13
C GLN A 195 12.94 18.02 -8.18
N ASP A 196 11.97 17.14 -8.37
CA ASP A 196 10.91 17.26 -9.37
C ASP A 196 9.66 16.47 -8.94
N VAL A 197 8.50 16.79 -9.50
CA VAL A 197 7.24 16.09 -9.25
C VAL A 197 6.65 15.66 -10.59
N GLY A 198 6.02 14.50 -10.64
CA GLY A 198 5.50 13.96 -11.89
C GLY A 198 4.84 12.60 -11.77
N VAL A 199 4.77 11.91 -12.90
CA VAL A 199 4.18 10.58 -13.03
C VAL A 199 5.26 9.57 -13.38
N LEU A 200 5.33 8.47 -12.65
CA LEU A 200 6.08 7.27 -13.03
C LEU A 200 5.14 6.34 -13.80
N THR A 201 5.36 6.20 -15.10
CA THR A 201 4.65 5.23 -15.94
C THR A 201 5.48 3.95 -16.01
N VAL A 202 4.85 2.81 -15.76
CA VAL A 202 5.43 1.47 -15.92
C VAL A 202 4.81 0.82 -17.15
N THR A 203 5.65 0.38 -18.09
CA THR A 203 5.22 -0.30 -19.32
C THR A 203 5.75 -1.73 -19.35
N ASN A 204 5.46 -2.48 -20.41
CA ASN A 204 6.08 -3.78 -20.62
C ASN A 204 7.56 -3.74 -21.05
N GLN A 205 8.15 -2.56 -21.30
CA GLN A 205 9.52 -2.43 -21.81
C GLN A 205 10.42 -1.55 -20.93
N ARG A 206 9.84 -0.60 -20.20
CA ARG A 206 10.57 0.39 -19.40
C ARG A 206 9.68 1.07 -18.37
N ALA A 207 10.31 1.63 -17.34
CA ALA A 207 9.68 2.67 -16.53
C ALA A 207 10.11 4.06 -17.02
N ILE A 208 9.19 5.01 -16.99
CA ILE A 208 9.39 6.38 -17.47
C ILE A 208 8.88 7.34 -16.42
N PHE A 209 9.76 8.16 -15.86
CA PHE A 209 9.35 9.29 -15.05
C PHE A 209 9.19 10.51 -15.95
N THR A 210 8.02 11.14 -15.89
CA THR A 210 7.72 12.40 -16.56
C THR A 210 7.36 13.43 -15.49
N GLY A 211 8.31 14.28 -15.16
CA GLY A 211 8.12 15.41 -14.25
C GLY A 211 8.12 16.76 -14.95
N ASP A 212 7.85 17.81 -14.19
CA ASP A 212 7.76 19.18 -14.70
C ASP A 212 9.08 19.68 -15.32
N LYS A 213 10.22 19.16 -14.83
CA LYS A 213 11.56 19.63 -15.23
C LYS A 213 12.39 18.56 -15.92
N ARG A 214 12.11 17.29 -15.65
CA ARG A 214 12.94 16.16 -16.09
C ARG A 214 12.08 15.00 -16.57
N THR A 215 12.59 14.35 -17.61
CA THR A 215 12.11 13.04 -18.04
C THR A 215 13.25 12.04 -17.87
N LEU A 216 12.98 10.92 -17.19
CA LEU A 216 13.95 9.85 -16.97
C LEU A 216 13.39 8.53 -17.50
N GLU A 217 14.16 7.85 -18.33
CA GLU A 217 13.85 6.53 -18.86
C GLU A 217 14.69 5.45 -18.14
N PHE A 218 14.03 4.36 -17.77
CA PHE A 218 14.58 3.20 -17.08
C PHE A 218 14.22 1.94 -17.86
N ARG A 219 15.07 1.55 -18.80
CA ARG A 219 14.92 0.28 -19.52
C ARG A 219 15.24 -0.89 -18.59
N TYR A 220 14.44 -1.95 -18.65
CA TYR A 220 14.59 -3.10 -17.74
C TYR A 220 15.91 -3.85 -17.96
N ASP A 221 16.38 -3.96 -19.20
CA ASP A 221 17.70 -4.55 -19.53
C ASP A 221 18.91 -3.78 -18.97
N LYS A 222 18.69 -2.58 -18.42
CA LYS A 222 19.70 -1.75 -17.78
C LYS A 222 19.51 -1.61 -16.27
N LEU A 223 18.41 -2.11 -15.72
CA LEU A 223 18.22 -2.15 -14.27
C LEU A 223 19.17 -3.17 -13.65
N VAL A 224 19.92 -2.73 -12.64
CA VAL A 224 20.87 -3.57 -11.90
C VAL A 224 20.32 -3.93 -10.53
N GLY A 225 19.40 -3.12 -10.01
CA GLY A 225 18.74 -3.40 -8.75
C GLY A 225 17.65 -2.39 -8.43
N MET A 226 16.78 -2.78 -7.52
CA MET A 226 15.67 -1.99 -7.04
C MET A 226 15.59 -2.15 -5.52
N GLU A 227 15.31 -1.06 -4.82
CA GLU A 227 15.17 -1.05 -3.37
C GLU A 227 13.87 -0.31 -3.02
N GLN A 228 12.96 -1.03 -2.36
CA GLN A 228 11.67 -0.52 -1.94
C GLN A 228 11.75 -0.03 -0.49
N PHE A 229 11.15 1.13 -0.24
CA PHE A 229 10.93 1.73 1.07
C PHE A 229 9.42 1.87 1.32
N SER A 230 9.03 2.23 2.54
CA SER A 230 7.62 2.42 2.90
C SER A 230 6.90 3.45 2.03
N ASP A 231 7.58 4.52 1.62
CA ASP A 231 7.01 5.61 0.81
C ASP A 231 7.77 5.83 -0.50
N GLY A 232 8.67 4.92 -0.88
CA GLY A 232 9.60 5.19 -1.97
C GLY A 232 10.15 3.99 -2.69
N LEU A 233 10.66 4.23 -3.89
CA LEU A 233 11.30 3.24 -4.73
C LEU A 233 12.59 3.80 -5.32
N ARG A 234 13.70 3.09 -5.11
CA ARG A 234 14.99 3.42 -5.69
C ARG A 234 15.29 2.48 -6.85
N LEU A 235 15.60 3.04 -8.01
CA LEU A 235 16.02 2.31 -9.20
C LEU A 235 17.52 2.55 -9.47
N ASN A 236 18.27 1.44 -9.53
CA ASN A 236 19.69 1.44 -9.87
C ASN A 236 19.86 1.01 -11.33
N VAL A 237 20.53 1.84 -12.12
CA VAL A 237 20.73 1.61 -13.56
C VAL A 237 22.22 1.47 -13.84
N SER A 238 22.58 0.52 -14.70
CA SER A 238 23.94 0.35 -15.20
C SER A 238 24.47 1.67 -15.81
N ASN A 239 25.77 1.92 -15.62
CA ASN A 239 26.45 3.13 -16.10
C ASN A 239 25.90 4.47 -15.54
N ARG A 240 25.11 4.45 -14.46
CA ARG A 240 24.76 5.64 -13.68
C ARG A 240 25.43 5.57 -12.30
N GLN A 241 26.09 6.65 -11.90
CA GLN A 241 26.70 6.75 -10.56
C GLN A 241 25.67 6.99 -9.46
N LEU A 242 24.57 7.68 -9.77
CA LEU A 242 23.51 8.02 -8.82
C LEU A 242 22.23 7.25 -9.14
N ALA A 243 21.70 6.56 -8.13
CA ALA A 243 20.40 5.93 -8.20
C ALA A 243 19.28 6.99 -8.25
N SER A 244 18.17 6.66 -8.89
CA SER A 244 16.98 7.51 -8.90
C SER A 244 16.04 7.06 -7.78
N LEU A 245 15.74 7.96 -6.84
CA LEU A 245 14.82 7.69 -5.74
C LEU A 245 13.51 8.45 -5.98
N PHE A 246 12.41 7.73 -5.98
CA PHE A 246 11.07 8.25 -6.10
C PHE A 246 10.35 8.13 -4.77
N ARG A 247 9.65 9.19 -4.35
CA ARG A 247 8.71 9.16 -3.24
C ARG A 247 7.28 9.17 -3.78
N PHE A 248 6.45 8.23 -3.36
CA PHE A 248 5.10 8.03 -3.86
C PHE A 248 4.10 8.95 -3.16
N SER A 249 3.02 9.33 -3.87
CA SER A 249 1.88 9.99 -3.24
C SER A 249 1.16 9.04 -2.29
N ALA A 250 0.38 9.57 -1.35
CA ALA A 250 -0.41 8.74 -0.42
C ALA A 250 -1.42 7.81 -1.11
N SER A 251 -1.80 8.13 -2.36
CA SER A 251 -2.70 7.33 -3.20
C SER A 251 -1.98 6.35 -4.12
N SER A 252 -0.65 6.27 -4.07
CA SER A 252 0.17 5.42 -4.94
C SER A 252 1.03 4.49 -4.09
N SER A 253 1.26 3.27 -4.56
CA SER A 253 2.05 2.28 -3.82
C SER A 253 3.41 2.02 -4.46
N PRO A 254 4.52 2.13 -3.69
CA PRO A 254 5.83 1.67 -4.16
C PRO A 254 5.90 0.14 -4.31
N ALA A 255 5.09 -0.62 -3.55
CA ALA A 255 5.03 -2.08 -3.62
C ALA A 255 4.43 -2.54 -4.95
N ILE A 256 3.30 -1.97 -5.33
CA ILE A 256 2.63 -2.27 -6.59
C ILE A 256 3.55 -1.88 -7.76
N ALA A 257 4.19 -0.70 -7.71
CA ALA A 257 5.13 -0.29 -8.74
C ALA A 257 6.34 -1.25 -8.86
N ALA A 258 6.89 -1.70 -7.74
CA ALA A 258 7.96 -2.69 -7.71
C ALA A 258 7.51 -4.03 -8.33
N ALA A 259 6.32 -4.51 -7.98
CA ALA A 259 5.73 -5.74 -8.52
C ALA A 259 5.52 -5.66 -10.04
N PHE A 260 5.06 -4.52 -10.55
CA PHE A 260 5.01 -4.32 -12.00
C PHE A 260 6.40 -4.36 -12.62
N ILE A 261 7.40 -3.66 -12.06
CA ILE A 261 8.75 -3.58 -12.65
C ILE A 261 9.46 -4.95 -12.64
N SER A 262 9.25 -5.78 -11.62
CA SER A 262 9.91 -7.10 -11.51
C SER A 262 9.32 -8.15 -12.46
N ARG A 263 8.12 -7.93 -13.00
CA ARG A 263 7.37 -8.89 -13.83
C ARG A 263 7.42 -8.64 -15.33
N GLN A 264 8.51 -8.03 -15.80
CA GLN A 264 8.65 -7.68 -17.20
C GLN A 264 9.54 -8.73 -17.87
N GLU A 265 8.90 -9.56 -18.70
CA GLU A 265 9.54 -10.59 -19.54
C GLU A 265 10.28 -9.98 -20.74
#